data_AF-A0AA96X8F5-F1
#
_entry.id   AF-A0AA96X8F5-F1
#
_cell.length_a   1.000
_cell.length_b   1.000
_cell.length_c   1.000
_cell.angle_alpha   90.00
_cell.angle_beta   90.00
_cell.angle_gamma   90.00
#
_symmetry.space_group_name_H-M   'P 1'
#
loop_
_entity.id
_entity.type
_entity.pdbx_description
1 polymer ?
#
loop_
_entity_poly.entity_id
_entity_poly.type
_entity_poly.pdbx_seq_one_letter_code
_entity_poly.pdbx_strand_id
1 'polypeptide(L)'
;MGIKILERLKAATTKPTKNFPEIAQVWVDICGVIGGKHLLIQGWAFHPAHSTLDFRLEYIDSDEDFEGPNIGELNYSTLRTTRLDVNRHFGFEGSARWGYSLLVDWPYDHPVNEKSLCLSVSAKDSKAKSVELNAFVELSGESLFGHCMTWRTDEKAQLLDLMFESMGSSVFVIPGLRTLDENQLKSKVNSHWDNILAVPGHGLFLSGWLLDGQNDLASLVLRTTDGSYSENLLKESARYTRQDVLEAFPGKASPTYKAGFFAWIPMPHLIEQAKLELLFTKDGALGTIPVQQSNVREDIILASQQVLVNFNVTGRDYQVNMRQHIGPALSALWSNRRDLLDEPQVEVLQFGTEVRNPKRSVIVPLYGRYDFLLHQIAQFINDEDFNETELIYVLDDPRLYDEFIPFCYDTSMLFPIGFKVIYGGRNLGYAGANNLGVKYATADKLVLLNSDIIPSRNGWLSRIEEKSSGLEDVGVVAPKLVFDDGTIQHVGMSFSKSMQFGNLWLNEHPGKGNPEWLLNIDPVTESPAVTGACMFITKSLYQSVGGLDETYVLGDFEDSDLCLKLRDMGYRHYVLSDEKLYHLERLSQNLFENRDWKFKITLYNAWQHTERWGNLIEQLVH
;
A
#
# COMPACT_ATOMS: atom_id res chain seq x y z
N MET A 1 -24.20 25.81 -31.38
CA MET A 1 -23.23 24.77 -30.96
C MET A 1 -24.00 23.48 -30.69
N GLY A 2 -23.53 22.30 -31.10
CA GLY A 2 -24.29 21.05 -30.94
C GLY A 2 -23.38 19.85 -30.75
N ILE A 3 -23.73 18.97 -29.80
CA ILE A 3 -22.99 17.74 -29.51
C ILE A 3 -23.41 16.69 -30.55
N LYS A 4 -22.48 16.32 -31.44
CA LYS A 4 -22.75 15.25 -32.39
C LYS A 4 -22.41 13.89 -31.76
N ILE A 5 -23.41 13.24 -31.17
CA ILE A 5 -23.32 11.86 -30.65
C ILE A 5 -23.29 10.88 -31.83
N LEU A 6 -22.13 10.64 -32.45
CA LEU A 6 -22.03 9.78 -33.64
C LEU A 6 -22.05 8.28 -33.27
N GLU A 7 -23.21 7.73 -32.91
CA GLU A 7 -23.37 6.27 -32.81
C GLU A 7 -24.40 5.70 -33.79
N ARG A 8 -23.95 4.77 -34.65
CA ARG A 8 -24.83 3.92 -35.47
C ARG A 8 -25.32 2.74 -34.63
N LEU A 9 -26.44 2.90 -33.94
CA LEU A 9 -27.02 1.84 -33.11
C LEU A 9 -27.70 0.78 -33.98
N LYS A 10 -27.10 -0.41 -34.12
CA LYS A 10 -27.71 -1.59 -34.80
C LYS A 10 -28.87 -2.18 -33.97
N ALA A 11 -30.09 -1.87 -34.37
CA ALA A 11 -31.32 -2.52 -33.93
C ALA A 11 -31.44 -3.97 -34.45
N ALA A 12 -32.32 -4.73 -33.78
CA ALA A 12 -32.75 -6.05 -34.21
C ALA A 12 -33.57 -5.99 -35.52
N THR A 13 -33.54 -7.07 -36.30
CA THR A 13 -34.13 -7.21 -37.64
C THR A 13 -35.67 -7.40 -37.66
N THR A 14 -36.39 -6.89 -36.67
CA THR A 14 -37.85 -7.10 -36.58
C THR A 14 -38.62 -5.89 -37.10
N LYS A 15 -39.44 -6.11 -38.15
CA LYS A 15 -40.31 -5.08 -38.72
C LYS A 15 -41.62 -4.97 -37.91
N PRO A 16 -42.21 -3.77 -37.79
CA PRO A 16 -43.54 -3.65 -37.21
C PRO A 16 -44.58 -4.32 -38.11
N THR A 17 -45.58 -4.97 -37.50
CA THR A 17 -46.73 -5.56 -38.25
C THR A 17 -47.72 -4.50 -38.73
N LYS A 18 -47.65 -3.27 -38.20
CA LYS A 18 -48.46 -2.12 -38.60
C LYS A 18 -47.68 -1.21 -39.57
N ASN A 19 -48.40 -0.56 -40.49
CA ASN A 19 -47.81 0.41 -41.43
C ASN A 19 -47.50 1.74 -40.73
N PHE A 20 -46.26 2.21 -40.88
CA PHE A 20 -45.80 3.51 -40.38
C PHE A 20 -45.13 4.31 -41.50
N PRO A 21 -45.11 5.65 -41.41
CA PRO A 21 -44.35 6.49 -42.35
C PRO A 21 -42.85 6.12 -42.33
N GLU A 22 -42.16 6.23 -43.47
CA GLU A 22 -40.71 6.01 -43.60
C GLU A 22 -39.89 7.16 -42.98
N ILE A 23 -40.11 7.40 -41.69
CA ILE A 23 -39.35 8.33 -40.85
C ILE A 23 -39.13 7.68 -39.48
N ALA A 24 -38.00 8.03 -38.84
CA ALA A 24 -37.74 7.59 -37.48
C ALA A 24 -38.86 8.05 -36.54
N GLN A 25 -39.31 7.14 -35.67
CA GLN A 25 -40.18 7.44 -34.55
C GLN A 25 -39.30 7.52 -33.30
N VAL A 26 -39.49 8.55 -32.49
CA VAL A 26 -38.74 8.77 -31.25
C VAL A 26 -39.65 9.40 -30.21
N TRP A 27 -39.46 8.99 -28.96
CA TRP A 27 -40.10 9.54 -27.79
C TRP A 27 -39.11 9.53 -26.62
N VAL A 28 -39.19 10.55 -25.77
CA VAL A 28 -38.36 10.70 -24.58
C VAL A 28 -39.26 10.56 -23.36
N ASP A 29 -38.97 9.58 -22.52
CA ASP A 29 -39.67 9.33 -21.26
C ASP A 29 -39.05 10.13 -20.11
N ILE A 30 -37.71 10.23 -20.08
CA ILE A 30 -36.97 10.90 -19.02
C ILE A 30 -35.87 11.75 -19.65
N CYS A 31 -35.74 12.96 -19.14
CA CYS A 31 -34.57 13.79 -19.39
C CYS A 31 -34.23 14.56 -18.12
N GLY A 32 -33.05 14.33 -17.54
CA GLY A 32 -32.66 14.97 -16.29
C GLY A 32 -31.19 14.80 -15.95
N VAL A 33 -30.70 15.66 -15.08
CA VAL A 33 -29.30 15.64 -14.61
C VAL A 33 -29.22 14.77 -13.35
N ILE A 34 -28.15 13.98 -13.25
CA ILE A 34 -27.86 13.12 -12.11
C ILE A 34 -26.52 13.55 -11.50
N GLY A 35 -26.54 13.85 -10.20
CA GLY A 35 -25.35 14.26 -9.45
C GLY A 35 -24.71 15.54 -10.00
N GLY A 36 -25.51 16.41 -10.64
CA GLY A 36 -25.06 17.64 -11.27
C GLY A 36 -24.11 17.48 -12.48
N LYS A 37 -23.75 16.26 -12.90
CA LYS A 37 -22.65 16.03 -13.87
C LYS A 37 -22.96 15.08 -15.02
N HIS A 38 -24.07 14.35 -14.98
CA HIS A 38 -24.45 13.46 -16.09
C HIS A 38 -25.89 13.71 -16.51
N LEU A 39 -26.10 13.91 -17.81
CA LEU A 39 -27.43 14.03 -18.40
C LEU A 39 -27.91 12.64 -18.83
N LEU A 40 -29.00 12.17 -18.23
CA LEU A 40 -29.67 10.94 -18.63
C LEU A 40 -30.85 11.26 -19.55
N ILE A 41 -30.86 10.66 -20.73
CA ILE A 41 -31.98 10.71 -21.68
C ILE A 41 -32.45 9.30 -21.96
N GLN A 42 -33.69 8.99 -21.60
CA GLN A 42 -34.29 7.68 -21.82
C GLN A 42 -35.57 7.78 -22.63
N GLY A 43 -35.81 6.77 -23.45
CA GLY A 43 -36.99 6.72 -24.29
C GLY A 43 -37.03 5.50 -25.18
N TRP A 44 -37.76 5.62 -26.28
CA TRP A 44 -37.78 4.62 -27.33
C TRP A 44 -37.64 5.27 -28.70
N ALA A 45 -36.95 4.59 -29.61
CA ALA A 45 -36.81 5.05 -30.99
C ALA A 45 -36.67 3.87 -31.95
N PHE A 46 -37.39 3.91 -33.06
CA PHE A 46 -37.33 2.90 -34.12
C PHE A 46 -37.51 3.51 -35.53
N HIS A 47 -37.06 2.79 -36.56
CA HIS A 47 -37.40 3.09 -37.95
C HIS A 47 -38.05 1.86 -38.59
N PRO A 48 -39.18 1.99 -39.31
CA PRO A 48 -39.92 0.83 -39.82
C PRO A 48 -39.14 0.01 -40.87
N ALA A 49 -38.22 0.66 -41.61
CA ALA A 49 -37.43 0.02 -42.66
C ALA A 49 -35.93 -0.20 -42.32
N HIS A 50 -35.43 0.40 -41.24
CA HIS A 50 -34.00 0.39 -40.93
C HIS A 50 -33.75 -0.15 -39.53
N SER A 51 -32.79 -1.06 -39.45
CA SER A 51 -32.33 -1.61 -38.20
C SER A 51 -31.15 -0.82 -37.63
N THR A 52 -30.94 0.44 -38.02
CA THR A 52 -29.87 1.27 -37.46
C THR A 52 -30.37 2.70 -37.29
N LEU A 53 -30.12 3.28 -36.11
CA LEU A 53 -30.46 4.67 -35.81
C LEU A 53 -29.21 5.44 -35.35
N ASP A 54 -29.10 6.66 -35.85
CA ASP A 54 -28.14 7.68 -35.44
C ASP A 54 -28.87 8.68 -34.53
N PHE A 55 -28.26 9.02 -33.39
CA PHE A 55 -28.77 10.01 -32.45
C PHE A 55 -27.92 11.28 -32.54
N ARG A 56 -28.48 12.45 -32.25
CA ARG A 56 -27.75 13.71 -32.25
C ARG A 56 -28.38 14.63 -31.22
N LEU A 57 -27.57 15.20 -30.33
CA LEU A 57 -28.05 16.05 -29.24
C LEU A 57 -27.59 17.48 -29.48
N GLU A 58 -28.50 18.39 -29.78
CA GLU A 58 -28.16 19.76 -30.16
C GLU A 58 -28.73 20.76 -29.18
N TYR A 59 -28.05 21.89 -29.05
CA TYR A 59 -28.56 23.02 -28.31
C TYR A 59 -29.39 23.90 -29.26
N ILE A 60 -30.66 24.14 -28.96
CA ILE A 60 -31.47 25.12 -29.65
C ILE A 60 -31.24 26.45 -28.92
N ASP A 61 -30.37 27.30 -29.45
CA ASP A 61 -30.30 28.69 -28.98
C ASP A 61 -31.15 29.58 -29.88
N SER A 62 -31.92 30.48 -29.27
CA SER A 62 -32.62 31.56 -29.97
C SER A 62 -31.95 32.92 -29.82
N ASP A 63 -30.87 33.06 -29.05
CA ASP A 63 -30.13 34.31 -28.89
C ASP A 63 -28.61 34.11 -29.04
N GLU A 64 -27.96 34.97 -29.83
CA GLU A 64 -26.57 34.84 -30.31
C GLU A 64 -25.45 35.04 -29.26
N ASP A 65 -25.76 35.23 -27.97
CA ASP A 65 -24.77 35.64 -26.95
C ASP A 65 -24.46 34.56 -25.90
N PHE A 66 -24.08 33.34 -26.30
CA PHE A 66 -23.52 32.34 -25.39
C PHE A 66 -22.06 32.03 -25.73
N GLU A 67 -21.11 32.70 -25.05
CA GLU A 67 -19.68 32.36 -25.01
C GLU A 67 -19.42 31.15 -24.08
N GLY A 68 -20.13 30.04 -24.30
CA GLY A 68 -19.81 28.75 -23.71
C GLY A 68 -18.72 28.02 -24.51
N PRO A 69 -17.93 27.11 -23.91
CA PRO A 69 -16.97 26.32 -24.65
C PRO A 69 -17.69 25.57 -25.79
N ASN A 70 -17.11 25.62 -26.99
CA ASN A 70 -17.59 24.86 -28.15
C ASN A 70 -17.76 23.40 -27.74
N ILE A 71 -19.02 22.97 -27.58
CA ILE A 71 -19.34 21.65 -27.04
C ILE A 71 -18.97 20.59 -28.09
N GLY A 72 -17.77 20.02 -27.95
CA GLY A 72 -17.25 18.95 -28.81
C GLY A 72 -17.97 17.60 -28.61
N GLU A 73 -17.32 16.52 -29.04
CA GLU A 73 -17.75 15.14 -28.71
C GLU A 73 -17.64 14.95 -27.19
N LEU A 74 -18.77 15.05 -26.47
CA LEU A 74 -18.85 14.62 -25.07
C LEU A 74 -18.77 13.10 -25.00
N ASN A 75 -18.19 12.56 -23.93
CA ASN A 75 -18.30 11.12 -23.70
C ASN A 75 -19.76 10.78 -23.40
N TYR A 76 -20.21 9.68 -23.97
CA TYR A 76 -21.54 9.16 -23.71
C TYR A 76 -21.53 7.64 -23.76
N SER A 77 -22.48 7.07 -23.03
CA SER A 77 -22.70 5.63 -22.96
C SER A 77 -24.13 5.34 -23.36
N THR A 78 -24.35 4.32 -24.19
CA THR A 78 -25.69 3.97 -24.69
C THR A 78 -26.06 2.53 -24.37
N LEU A 79 -27.34 2.33 -24.04
CA LEU A 79 -27.90 0.99 -23.81
C LEU A 79 -29.23 0.85 -24.53
N ARG A 80 -29.40 -0.28 -25.25
CA ARG A 80 -30.67 -0.65 -25.90
C ARG A 80 -31.44 -1.67 -25.08
N THR A 81 -32.72 -1.38 -24.84
CA THR A 81 -33.57 -2.20 -23.96
C THR A 81 -34.86 -2.64 -24.65
N THR A 82 -35.42 -3.75 -24.16
CA THR A 82 -36.68 -4.34 -24.63
C THR A 82 -37.85 -3.65 -23.93
N ARG A 83 -38.66 -2.93 -24.70
CA ARG A 83 -39.87 -2.27 -24.21
C ARG A 83 -41.11 -3.06 -24.65
N LEU A 84 -41.64 -3.89 -23.76
CA LEU A 84 -42.77 -4.77 -24.08
C LEU A 84 -44.07 -4.00 -24.37
N ASP A 85 -44.27 -2.88 -23.70
CA ASP A 85 -45.34 -1.91 -23.94
C ASP A 85 -45.24 -1.31 -25.35
N VAL A 86 -44.06 -0.85 -25.76
CA VAL A 86 -43.77 -0.33 -27.10
C VAL A 86 -43.94 -1.44 -28.15
N ASN A 87 -43.40 -2.63 -27.88
CA ASN A 87 -43.53 -3.78 -28.77
C ASN A 87 -44.99 -4.17 -29.02
N ARG A 88 -45.83 -4.20 -27.96
CA ARG A 88 -47.27 -4.45 -28.08
C ARG A 88 -48.00 -3.33 -28.80
N HIS A 89 -47.70 -2.08 -28.47
CA HIS A 89 -48.38 -0.91 -29.02
C HIS A 89 -48.19 -0.81 -30.54
N PHE A 90 -46.94 -0.96 -31.00
CA PHE A 90 -46.58 -0.83 -32.41
C PHE A 90 -46.60 -2.17 -33.18
N GLY A 91 -46.86 -3.29 -32.50
CA GLY A 91 -47.02 -4.61 -33.12
C GLY A 91 -45.71 -5.23 -33.60
N PHE A 92 -44.65 -5.11 -32.83
CA PHE A 92 -43.38 -5.78 -33.12
C PHE A 92 -43.43 -7.23 -32.64
N GLU A 93 -42.98 -8.17 -33.49
CA GLU A 93 -42.81 -9.57 -33.07
C GLU A 93 -41.54 -9.75 -32.22
N GLY A 94 -41.63 -10.57 -31.17
CA GLY A 94 -40.48 -11.01 -30.38
C GLY A 94 -39.89 -9.97 -29.39
N SER A 95 -38.60 -10.14 -29.08
CA SER A 95 -37.83 -9.34 -28.11
C SER A 95 -37.08 -8.18 -28.76
N ALA A 96 -37.78 -7.35 -29.55
CA ALA A 96 -37.19 -6.21 -30.20
C ALA A 96 -36.71 -5.17 -29.18
N ARG A 97 -35.49 -4.63 -29.37
CA ARG A 97 -34.83 -3.67 -28.46
C ARG A 97 -34.91 -2.24 -29.00
N TRP A 98 -36.08 -1.63 -28.88
CA TRP A 98 -36.33 -0.26 -29.35
C TRP A 98 -36.22 0.81 -28.26
N GLY A 99 -36.08 0.41 -26.99
CA GLY A 99 -35.74 1.33 -25.90
C GLY A 99 -34.30 1.82 -26.05
N TYR A 100 -34.01 3.03 -25.59
CA TYR A 100 -32.66 3.57 -25.50
C TYR A 100 -32.44 4.29 -24.17
N SER A 101 -31.20 4.26 -23.69
CA SER A 101 -30.67 5.14 -22.66
C SER A 101 -29.42 5.80 -23.21
N LEU A 102 -29.34 7.12 -23.10
CA LEU A 102 -28.13 7.89 -23.36
C LEU A 102 -27.71 8.51 -22.03
N LEU A 103 -26.50 8.19 -21.58
CA LEU A 103 -25.86 8.84 -20.46
C LEU A 103 -24.73 9.70 -21.03
N VAL A 104 -24.83 11.02 -20.86
CA VAL A 104 -23.90 11.99 -21.47
C VAL A 104 -23.20 12.76 -20.35
N ASP A 105 -21.88 12.90 -20.44
CA ASP A 105 -21.12 13.77 -19.53
C ASP A 105 -21.61 15.22 -19.70
N TRP A 106 -22.14 15.80 -18.63
CA TRP A 106 -22.72 17.14 -18.66
C TRP A 106 -21.68 18.15 -18.15
N PRO A 107 -21.19 19.08 -19.00
CA PRO A 107 -20.05 19.92 -18.68
C PRO A 107 -20.39 21.15 -17.80
N TYR A 108 -21.63 21.25 -17.30
CA TYR A 108 -22.09 22.44 -16.57
C TYR A 108 -22.45 22.10 -15.12
N ASP A 109 -21.96 22.91 -14.18
CA ASP A 109 -22.14 22.72 -12.73
C ASP A 109 -23.55 23.06 -12.20
N HIS A 110 -24.48 23.46 -13.09
CA HIS A 110 -25.85 23.83 -12.74
C HIS A 110 -26.84 23.25 -13.76
N PRO A 111 -28.06 22.87 -13.34
CA PRO A 111 -29.14 22.60 -14.27
C PRO A 111 -29.39 23.87 -15.09
N VAL A 112 -29.18 23.79 -16.39
CA VAL A 112 -29.32 24.96 -17.26
C VAL A 112 -30.81 25.32 -17.32
N ASN A 113 -31.17 26.48 -16.76
CA ASN A 113 -32.52 27.00 -16.85
C ASN A 113 -32.89 27.25 -18.33
N GLU A 114 -34.01 26.67 -18.75
CA GLU A 114 -34.79 26.94 -19.98
C GLU A 114 -33.99 27.30 -21.24
N LYS A 115 -33.07 26.42 -21.65
CA LYS A 115 -32.52 26.42 -23.00
C LYS A 115 -32.67 25.03 -23.61
N SER A 116 -33.43 24.94 -24.69
CA SER A 116 -33.98 23.67 -25.19
C SER A 116 -32.91 22.80 -25.86
N LEU A 117 -32.59 21.66 -25.25
CA LEU A 117 -31.86 20.61 -25.98
C LEU A 117 -32.81 19.94 -26.99
N CYS A 118 -32.27 19.53 -28.12
CA CYS A 118 -32.97 18.80 -29.15
C CYS A 118 -32.32 17.45 -29.37
N LEU A 119 -33.07 16.36 -29.17
CA LEU A 119 -32.65 15.04 -29.59
C LEU A 119 -33.17 14.76 -31.00
N SER A 120 -32.28 14.64 -31.96
CA SER A 120 -32.57 14.27 -33.34
C SER A 120 -32.19 12.80 -33.58
N VAL A 121 -33.12 12.01 -34.10
CA VAL A 121 -32.90 10.60 -34.45
C VAL A 121 -33.14 10.39 -35.94
N SER A 122 -32.20 9.76 -36.63
CA SER A 122 -32.30 9.44 -38.06
C SER A 122 -31.87 8.01 -38.34
N ALA A 123 -32.38 7.40 -39.40
CA ALA A 123 -31.75 6.24 -40.02
C ALA A 123 -30.93 6.65 -41.25
N LYS A 124 -30.07 5.75 -41.73
CA LYS A 124 -29.23 5.98 -42.92
C LYS A 124 -30.09 6.46 -44.10
N ASP A 125 -29.71 7.59 -44.69
CA ASP A 125 -30.36 8.21 -45.86
C ASP A 125 -31.86 8.56 -45.66
N SER A 126 -32.30 8.73 -44.40
CA SER A 126 -33.69 9.10 -44.04
C SER A 126 -33.76 10.48 -43.36
N LYS A 127 -34.95 11.09 -43.35
CA LYS A 127 -35.18 12.35 -42.61
C LYS A 127 -35.06 12.12 -41.10
N ALA A 128 -34.34 13.01 -40.42
CA ALA A 128 -34.27 13.01 -38.96
C ALA A 128 -35.62 13.42 -38.35
N LYS A 129 -35.96 12.80 -37.22
CA LYS A 129 -37.05 13.22 -36.34
C LYS A 129 -36.45 13.85 -35.10
N SER A 130 -36.81 15.09 -34.85
CA SER A 130 -36.32 15.89 -33.73
C SER A 130 -37.38 15.98 -32.62
N VAL A 131 -36.93 15.86 -31.38
CA VAL A 131 -37.73 16.01 -30.15
C VAL A 131 -37.04 17.02 -29.26
N GLU A 132 -37.79 18.06 -28.88
CA GLU A 132 -37.34 19.04 -27.90
C GLU A 132 -37.39 18.41 -26.50
N LEU A 133 -36.31 18.59 -25.74
CA LEU A 133 -36.18 18.09 -24.38
C LEU A 133 -36.62 19.20 -23.41
N ASN A 134 -37.59 18.89 -22.55
CA ASN A 134 -38.11 19.82 -21.56
C ASN A 134 -37.05 20.15 -20.48
N ALA A 135 -37.29 21.22 -19.70
CA ALA A 135 -36.43 21.68 -18.61
C ALA A 135 -35.96 20.53 -17.70
N PHE A 136 -34.65 20.41 -17.53
CA PHE A 136 -34.03 19.33 -16.77
C PHE A 136 -34.28 19.51 -15.28
N VAL A 137 -34.73 18.45 -14.63
CA VAL A 137 -34.80 18.38 -13.16
C VAL A 137 -33.66 17.49 -12.68
N GLU A 138 -33.05 17.84 -11.54
CA GLU A 138 -32.15 16.93 -10.84
C GLU A 138 -32.94 15.67 -10.46
N LEU A 139 -32.58 14.53 -11.02
CA LEU A 139 -33.28 13.27 -10.78
C LEU A 139 -32.92 12.76 -9.39
N SER A 140 -33.93 12.60 -8.53
CA SER A 140 -33.76 11.84 -7.29
C SER A 140 -33.52 10.37 -7.63
N GLY A 141 -32.88 9.63 -6.72
CA GLY A 141 -32.74 8.19 -6.78
C GLY A 141 -34.11 7.54 -6.97
N GLU A 142 -35.13 7.95 -6.21
CA GLU A 142 -36.48 7.42 -6.34
C GLU A 142 -37.06 7.59 -7.77
N SER A 143 -36.89 8.76 -8.39
CA SER A 143 -37.33 9.00 -9.77
C SER A 143 -36.54 8.19 -10.79
N LEU A 144 -35.22 8.10 -10.58
CA LEU A 144 -34.28 7.37 -11.43
C LEU A 144 -34.57 5.86 -11.42
N PHE A 145 -34.65 5.24 -10.23
CA PHE A 145 -34.92 3.82 -10.07
C PHE A 145 -36.39 3.46 -10.32
N GLY A 146 -37.32 4.37 -10.04
CA GLY A 146 -38.75 4.20 -10.24
C GLY A 146 -39.16 4.09 -11.71
N HIS A 147 -38.58 4.90 -12.59
CA HIS A 147 -38.90 4.84 -14.02
C HIS A 147 -38.27 3.62 -14.75
N CYS A 148 -37.18 3.07 -14.21
CA CYS A 148 -36.58 1.83 -14.69
C CYS A 148 -37.44 0.57 -14.43
N MET A 149 -38.55 0.69 -13.69
CA MET A 149 -39.43 -0.44 -13.32
C MET A 149 -40.23 -1.04 -14.49
N THR A 150 -40.28 -0.38 -15.64
CA THR A 150 -41.01 -0.88 -16.82
C THR A 150 -40.19 -1.87 -17.67
N TRP A 151 -38.92 -2.11 -17.32
CA TRP A 151 -37.96 -2.85 -18.14
C TRP A 151 -37.70 -4.27 -17.61
N ARG A 152 -37.10 -5.13 -18.44
CA ARG A 152 -36.67 -6.45 -17.98
C ARG A 152 -35.56 -6.32 -16.93
N THR A 153 -35.58 -7.20 -15.93
CA THR A 153 -34.64 -7.19 -14.79
C THR A 153 -33.18 -7.15 -15.24
N ASP A 154 -32.79 -7.90 -16.26
CA ASP A 154 -31.40 -7.96 -16.75
C ASP A 154 -30.97 -6.66 -17.45
N GLU A 155 -31.89 -6.00 -18.16
CA GLU A 155 -31.61 -4.74 -18.86
C GLU A 155 -31.58 -3.55 -17.89
N LYS A 156 -32.39 -3.62 -16.82
CA LYS A 156 -32.31 -2.71 -15.69
C LYS A 156 -30.95 -2.80 -15.00
N ALA A 157 -30.45 -4.01 -14.74
CA ALA A 157 -29.14 -4.22 -14.14
C ALA A 157 -28.03 -3.60 -15.01
N GLN A 158 -28.04 -3.85 -16.32
CA GLN A 158 -27.06 -3.29 -17.26
C GLN A 158 -27.05 -1.75 -17.30
N LEU A 159 -28.23 -1.11 -17.21
CA LEU A 159 -28.31 0.34 -17.16
C LEU A 159 -27.68 0.89 -15.88
N LEU A 160 -27.99 0.26 -14.75
CA LEU A 160 -27.50 0.69 -13.45
C LEU A 160 -25.99 0.47 -13.35
N ASP A 161 -25.48 -0.64 -13.88
CA ASP A 161 -24.03 -0.88 -13.99
C ASP A 161 -23.36 0.23 -14.82
N LEU A 162 -23.89 0.53 -16.01
CA LEU A 162 -23.36 1.58 -16.89
C LEU A 162 -23.41 2.97 -16.25
N MET A 163 -24.48 3.27 -15.51
CA MET A 163 -24.57 4.51 -14.74
C MET A 163 -23.57 4.57 -13.60
N PHE A 164 -23.42 3.49 -12.83
CA PHE A 164 -22.48 3.44 -11.71
C PHE A 164 -21.03 3.46 -12.17
N GLU A 165 -20.72 2.84 -13.31
CA GLU A 165 -19.40 2.94 -13.94
C GLU A 165 -19.10 4.36 -14.41
N SER A 166 -20.08 5.03 -15.04
CA SER A 166 -19.91 6.40 -15.53
C SER A 166 -19.82 7.43 -14.41
N MET A 167 -20.61 7.27 -13.34
CA MET A 167 -20.65 8.22 -12.21
C MET A 167 -19.56 7.95 -11.16
N GLY A 168 -18.99 6.75 -11.14
CA GLY A 168 -18.05 6.31 -10.12
C GLY A 168 -18.61 6.50 -8.72
N SER A 169 -17.83 7.15 -7.86
CA SER A 169 -18.19 7.48 -6.47
C SER A 169 -19.20 8.63 -6.32
N SER A 170 -19.45 9.41 -7.38
CA SER A 170 -20.47 10.49 -7.34
C SER A 170 -21.89 9.95 -7.21
N VAL A 171 -22.11 8.65 -7.42
CA VAL A 171 -23.40 8.01 -7.23
C VAL A 171 -23.90 8.10 -5.77
N PHE A 172 -23.00 8.18 -4.79
CA PHE A 172 -23.34 8.22 -3.36
C PHE A 172 -23.90 9.58 -2.90
N VAL A 173 -23.89 10.59 -3.77
CA VAL A 173 -24.52 11.89 -3.50
C VAL A 173 -25.92 12.04 -4.12
N ILE A 174 -26.40 11.02 -4.85
CA ILE A 174 -27.75 11.06 -5.45
C ILE A 174 -28.81 11.13 -4.32
N PRO A 175 -29.60 12.22 -4.24
CA PRO A 175 -30.63 12.36 -3.21
C PRO A 175 -31.72 11.29 -3.37
N GLY A 176 -32.16 10.67 -2.28
CA GLY A 176 -33.29 9.71 -2.33
C GLY A 176 -32.92 8.27 -2.72
N LEU A 177 -31.63 7.89 -2.63
CA LEU A 177 -31.26 6.48 -2.61
C LEU A 177 -31.96 5.74 -1.45
N ARG A 178 -32.45 4.53 -1.71
CA ARG A 178 -33.15 3.74 -0.70
C ARG A 178 -32.13 3.23 0.32
N THR A 179 -32.16 3.74 1.54
CA THR A 179 -31.29 3.27 2.62
C THR A 179 -31.76 1.92 3.18
N LEU A 180 -30.82 0.99 3.35
CA LEU A 180 -31.06 -0.30 3.98
C LEU A 180 -30.80 -0.22 5.49
N ASP A 181 -31.69 -0.82 6.28
CA ASP A 181 -31.38 -1.10 7.69
C ASP A 181 -30.39 -2.28 7.83
N GLU A 182 -29.91 -2.53 9.05
CA GLU A 182 -28.90 -3.55 9.33
C GLU A 182 -29.36 -4.97 8.94
N ASN A 183 -30.63 -5.31 9.18
CA ASN A 183 -31.17 -6.64 8.86
C ASN A 183 -31.33 -6.82 7.35
N GLN A 184 -31.79 -5.77 6.66
CA GLN A 184 -31.89 -5.74 5.20
C GLN A 184 -30.51 -5.85 4.56
N LEU A 185 -29.50 -5.15 5.08
CA LEU A 185 -28.12 -5.25 4.59
C LEU A 185 -27.54 -6.66 4.78
N LYS A 186 -27.69 -7.24 5.98
CA LYS A 186 -27.23 -8.63 6.28
C LYS A 186 -27.91 -9.69 5.42
N SER A 187 -29.11 -9.42 4.91
CA SER A 187 -29.81 -10.32 3.99
C SER A 187 -29.20 -10.32 2.58
N LYS A 188 -28.53 -9.22 2.19
CA LYS A 188 -27.89 -9.06 0.87
C LYS A 188 -26.42 -9.44 0.89
N VAL A 189 -25.67 -8.99 1.90
CA VAL A 189 -24.21 -9.15 1.99
C VAL A 189 -23.81 -9.64 3.37
N ASN A 190 -22.90 -10.62 3.41
CA ASN A 190 -22.18 -10.99 4.62
C ASN A 190 -20.78 -10.39 4.57
N SER A 191 -20.34 -9.78 5.66
CA SER A 191 -19.00 -9.19 5.72
C SER A 191 -18.48 -9.15 7.15
N HIS A 192 -17.16 -9.02 7.27
CA HIS A 192 -16.46 -8.77 8.52
C HIS A 192 -15.17 -8.01 8.23
N TRP A 193 -14.76 -7.17 9.18
CA TRP A 193 -13.48 -6.48 9.14
C TRP A 193 -12.48 -7.23 10.01
N ASP A 194 -11.36 -7.63 9.42
CA ASP A 194 -10.26 -8.23 10.18
C ASP A 194 -9.43 -7.13 10.84
N ASN A 195 -9.05 -6.09 10.07
CA ASN A 195 -8.27 -4.95 10.59
C ASN A 195 -8.67 -3.64 9.91
N ILE A 196 -8.71 -2.56 10.69
CA ILE A 196 -8.99 -1.19 10.24
C ILE A 196 -7.96 -0.25 10.86
N LEU A 197 -6.85 -0.03 10.16
CA LEU A 197 -5.73 0.74 10.68
C LEU A 197 -5.74 2.14 10.07
N ALA A 198 -6.12 3.14 10.87
CA ALA A 198 -6.02 4.53 10.47
C ALA A 198 -4.62 5.06 10.80
N VAL A 199 -3.93 5.64 9.83
CA VAL A 199 -2.67 6.36 10.01
C VAL A 199 -2.97 7.85 9.84
N PRO A 200 -3.11 8.62 10.95
CA PRO A 200 -3.50 10.02 10.93
C PRO A 200 -2.64 10.84 9.97
N GLY A 201 -3.26 11.66 9.13
CA GLY A 201 -2.55 12.49 8.14
C GLY A 201 -2.15 11.77 6.85
N HIS A 202 -2.36 10.44 6.76
CA HIS A 202 -1.92 9.65 5.60
C HIS A 202 -3.05 8.85 4.95
N GLY A 203 -3.75 8.01 5.71
CA GLY A 203 -4.78 7.14 5.13
C GLY A 203 -5.22 5.99 6.03
N LEU A 204 -5.86 5.00 5.42
CA LEU A 204 -6.45 3.87 6.11
C LEU A 204 -6.10 2.56 5.42
N PHE A 205 -5.61 1.58 6.18
CA PHE A 205 -5.49 0.20 5.74
C PHE A 205 -6.71 -0.59 6.21
N LEU A 206 -7.45 -1.15 5.27
CA LEU A 206 -8.64 -1.96 5.51
C LEU A 206 -8.36 -3.40 5.09
N SER A 207 -8.72 -4.38 5.91
CA SER A 207 -8.74 -5.79 5.52
C SER A 207 -9.92 -6.52 6.13
N GLY A 208 -10.37 -7.58 5.47
CA GLY A 208 -11.49 -8.37 5.92
C GLY A 208 -12.01 -9.29 4.84
N TRP A 209 -13.29 -9.62 4.94
CA TRP A 209 -13.98 -10.36 3.90
C TRP A 209 -15.36 -9.78 3.63
N LEU A 210 -15.77 -9.87 2.37
CA LEU A 210 -17.08 -9.49 1.89
C LEU A 210 -17.58 -10.56 0.93
N LEU A 211 -18.78 -11.06 1.23
CA LEU A 211 -19.46 -12.09 0.48
C LEU A 211 -20.80 -11.55 -0.02
N ASP A 212 -20.83 -11.27 -1.31
CA ASP A 212 -22.03 -10.90 -2.05
C ASP A 212 -22.49 -12.12 -2.85
N GLY A 213 -23.38 -12.91 -2.25
CA GLY A 213 -23.81 -14.19 -2.83
C GLY A 213 -24.71 -14.06 -4.06
N GLN A 214 -25.23 -12.87 -4.36
CA GLN A 214 -26.06 -12.61 -5.54
C GLN A 214 -25.35 -11.80 -6.63
N ASN A 215 -24.11 -11.34 -6.38
CA ASN A 215 -23.38 -10.40 -7.23
C ASN A 215 -24.19 -9.11 -7.49
N ASP A 216 -24.86 -8.61 -6.44
CA ASP A 216 -25.70 -7.41 -6.48
C ASP A 216 -24.95 -6.13 -6.09
N LEU A 217 -23.77 -6.25 -5.50
CA LEU A 217 -22.99 -5.12 -5.00
C LEU A 217 -22.22 -4.47 -6.15
N ALA A 218 -22.57 -3.22 -6.47
CA ALA A 218 -21.98 -2.44 -7.55
C ALA A 218 -20.71 -1.71 -7.13
N SER A 219 -20.76 -1.14 -5.93
CA SER A 219 -19.74 -0.22 -5.45
C SER A 219 -19.59 -0.32 -3.95
N LEU A 220 -18.34 -0.30 -3.50
CA LEU A 220 -17.96 -0.23 -2.10
C LEU A 220 -17.03 0.97 -1.94
N VAL A 221 -17.45 1.99 -1.21
CA VAL A 221 -16.68 3.23 -1.06
C VAL A 221 -16.58 3.59 0.41
N LEU A 222 -15.37 3.97 0.84
CA LEU A 222 -15.16 4.57 2.16
C LEU A 222 -15.58 6.04 2.09
N ARG A 223 -16.40 6.49 3.03
CA ARG A 223 -16.81 7.88 3.17
C ARG A 223 -16.50 8.40 4.57
N THR A 224 -15.92 9.59 4.63
CA THR A 224 -15.60 10.29 5.87
C THR A 224 -16.67 11.32 6.22
N THR A 225 -16.64 11.82 7.45
CA THR A 225 -17.63 12.79 7.96
C THR A 225 -17.57 14.16 7.27
N ASP A 226 -16.43 14.53 6.72
CA ASP A 226 -16.23 15.74 5.90
C ASP A 226 -16.79 15.61 4.47
N GLY A 227 -17.32 14.45 4.10
CA GLY A 227 -17.88 14.17 2.78
C GLY A 227 -16.88 13.62 1.76
N SER A 228 -15.60 13.49 2.11
CA SER A 228 -14.59 12.85 1.24
C SER A 228 -14.90 11.37 1.05
N TYR A 229 -14.50 10.82 -0.09
CA TYR A 229 -14.74 9.42 -0.45
C TYR A 229 -13.54 8.75 -1.13
N SER A 230 -13.45 7.43 -1.03
CA SER A 230 -12.46 6.64 -1.76
C SER A 230 -12.92 6.34 -3.19
N GLU A 231 -11.98 5.82 -3.99
CA GLU A 231 -12.33 5.03 -5.17
C GLU A 231 -13.13 3.77 -4.80
N ASN A 232 -13.73 3.12 -5.81
CA ASN A 232 -14.50 1.90 -5.60
C ASN A 232 -13.57 0.74 -5.18
N LEU A 233 -13.63 0.39 -3.90
CA LEU A 233 -12.82 -0.64 -3.28
C LEU A 233 -13.09 -2.04 -3.83
N LEU A 234 -14.20 -2.30 -4.51
CA LEU A 234 -14.39 -3.58 -5.20
C LEU A 234 -13.41 -3.76 -6.37
N LYS A 235 -13.01 -2.66 -7.00
CA LYS A 235 -12.07 -2.63 -8.12
C LYS A 235 -10.62 -2.45 -7.64
N GLU A 236 -10.44 -1.58 -6.65
CA GLU A 236 -9.11 -1.17 -6.19
C GLU A 236 -8.52 -2.06 -5.09
N SER A 237 -9.31 -2.92 -4.41
CA SER A 237 -8.75 -3.79 -3.36
C SER A 237 -8.10 -5.05 -3.93
N ALA A 238 -7.04 -5.50 -3.27
CA ALA A 238 -6.49 -6.83 -3.49
C ALA A 238 -7.50 -7.88 -3.03
N ARG A 239 -7.88 -8.81 -3.92
CA ARG A 239 -8.86 -9.87 -3.63
C ARG A 239 -8.23 -11.25 -3.58
N TYR A 240 -8.56 -12.03 -2.57
CA TYR A 240 -8.05 -13.39 -2.36
C TYR A 240 -9.12 -14.34 -1.78
N THR A 241 -8.88 -15.64 -1.91
CA THR A 241 -9.80 -16.67 -1.41
C THR A 241 -9.68 -16.81 0.10
N ARG A 242 -10.81 -16.88 0.79
CA ARG A 242 -10.92 -17.16 2.23
C ARG A 242 -11.72 -18.44 2.42
N GLN A 243 -11.01 -19.56 2.51
CA GLN A 243 -11.61 -20.89 2.52
C GLN A 243 -12.49 -21.10 3.77
N ASP A 244 -12.02 -20.60 4.91
CA ASP A 244 -12.76 -20.53 6.17
C ASP A 244 -14.12 -19.82 6.03
N VAL A 245 -14.17 -18.72 5.27
CA VAL A 245 -15.42 -17.98 5.00
C VAL A 245 -16.34 -18.77 4.07
N LEU A 246 -15.80 -19.37 3.01
CA LEU A 246 -16.61 -20.17 2.08
C LEU A 246 -17.20 -21.42 2.74
N GLU A 247 -16.48 -22.03 3.68
CA GLU A 247 -16.94 -23.17 4.48
C GLU A 247 -18.00 -22.77 5.51
N ALA A 248 -17.85 -21.59 6.13
CA ALA A 248 -18.84 -21.05 7.07
C ALA A 248 -20.17 -20.64 6.39
N PHE A 249 -20.14 -20.32 5.09
CA PHE A 249 -21.32 -19.91 4.31
C PHE A 249 -21.55 -20.81 3.09
N PRO A 250 -21.85 -22.11 3.29
CA PRO A 250 -21.96 -23.07 2.21
C PRO A 250 -23.10 -22.71 1.25
N GLY A 251 -22.83 -22.79 -0.05
CA GLY A 251 -23.81 -22.54 -1.11
C GLY A 251 -24.10 -21.06 -1.40
N LYS A 252 -23.46 -20.12 -0.68
CA LYS A 252 -23.64 -18.68 -0.95
C LYS A 252 -22.73 -18.14 -2.06
N ALA A 253 -21.59 -18.77 -2.33
CA ALA A 253 -20.67 -18.34 -3.38
C ALA A 253 -19.94 -19.53 -4.01
N SER A 254 -19.34 -19.31 -5.18
CA SER A 254 -18.44 -20.28 -5.82
C SER A 254 -17.25 -20.60 -4.90
N PRO A 255 -16.72 -21.84 -4.88
CA PRO A 255 -15.47 -22.16 -4.19
C PRO A 255 -14.26 -21.31 -4.63
N THR A 256 -14.33 -20.70 -5.82
CA THR A 256 -13.29 -19.80 -6.35
C THR A 256 -13.54 -18.32 -6.02
N TYR A 257 -14.61 -17.99 -5.29
CA TYR A 257 -14.95 -16.62 -4.97
C TYR A 257 -13.91 -16.01 -4.02
N LYS A 258 -13.36 -14.86 -4.42
CA LYS A 258 -12.35 -14.13 -3.64
C LYS A 258 -13.02 -13.24 -2.59
N ALA A 259 -13.53 -13.86 -1.52
CA ALA A 259 -14.22 -13.16 -0.44
C ALA A 259 -13.30 -12.24 0.37
N GLY A 260 -12.03 -12.62 0.54
CA GLY A 260 -11.04 -11.83 1.27
C GLY A 260 -10.62 -10.60 0.47
N PHE A 261 -10.38 -9.50 1.18
CA PHE A 261 -9.84 -8.30 0.58
C PHE A 261 -8.91 -7.54 1.55
N PHE A 262 -7.99 -6.76 0.99
CA PHE A 262 -7.29 -5.69 1.70
C PHE A 262 -7.02 -4.50 0.77
N ALA A 263 -6.92 -3.30 1.33
CA ALA A 263 -6.63 -2.09 0.59
C ALA A 263 -5.96 -1.04 1.48
N TRP A 264 -4.98 -0.35 0.92
CA TRP A 264 -4.55 0.96 1.41
C TRP A 264 -5.37 2.04 0.70
N ILE A 265 -5.92 2.97 1.49
CA ILE A 265 -6.78 4.05 1.02
C ILE A 265 -6.13 5.37 1.45
N PRO A 266 -5.45 6.09 0.54
CA PRO A 266 -4.89 7.39 0.85
C PRO A 266 -5.99 8.39 1.23
N MET A 267 -5.96 8.89 2.46
CA MET A 267 -6.93 9.87 2.98
C MET A 267 -6.22 10.77 4.01
N PRO A 268 -5.50 11.81 3.55
CA PRO A 268 -4.71 12.65 4.44
C PRO A 268 -5.57 13.47 5.41
N HIS A 269 -6.83 13.75 5.05
CA HIS A 269 -7.80 14.45 5.90
C HIS A 269 -8.65 13.51 6.77
N LEU A 270 -8.23 12.26 6.94
CA LEU A 270 -8.93 11.34 7.83
C LEU A 270 -8.78 11.82 9.28
N ILE A 271 -9.84 12.46 9.81
CA ILE A 271 -9.74 13.20 11.07
C ILE A 271 -10.30 12.43 12.26
N GLU A 272 -11.35 11.58 12.17
CA GLU A 272 -11.84 10.88 13.39
C GLU A 272 -12.86 9.76 13.15
N GLN A 273 -13.70 9.85 12.10
CA GLN A 273 -14.75 8.86 11.85
C GLN A 273 -14.91 8.60 10.35
N ALA A 274 -15.09 7.33 10.00
CA ALA A 274 -15.38 6.89 8.65
C ALA A 274 -16.49 5.84 8.66
N LYS A 275 -17.13 5.65 7.51
CA LYS A 275 -18.12 4.60 7.26
C LYS A 275 -17.93 4.07 5.85
N LEU A 276 -18.24 2.80 5.64
CA LEU A 276 -18.29 2.21 4.31
C LEU A 276 -19.71 2.29 3.79
N GLU A 277 -19.86 2.85 2.60
CA GLU A 277 -21.11 2.92 1.85
C GLU A 277 -21.11 1.83 0.76
N LEU A 278 -22.18 1.04 0.76
CA LEU A 278 -22.37 -0.11 -0.13
C LEU A 278 -23.55 0.18 -1.06
N LEU A 279 -23.31 0.20 -2.37
CA LEU A 279 -24.36 0.44 -3.35
C LEU A 279 -24.72 -0.83 -4.10
N PHE A 280 -26.03 -1.11 -4.18
CA PHE A 280 -26.58 -2.30 -4.83
C PHE A 280 -27.23 -2.01 -6.19
N THR A 281 -26.90 -2.83 -7.20
CA THR A 281 -27.35 -2.71 -8.60
C THR A 281 -28.84 -2.96 -8.78
N LYS A 282 -29.40 -4.03 -8.22
CA LYS A 282 -30.77 -4.44 -8.56
C LYS A 282 -31.87 -3.46 -8.13
N ASP A 283 -31.67 -2.77 -7.01
CA ASP A 283 -32.69 -1.92 -6.38
C ASP A 283 -32.22 -0.51 -6.00
N GLY A 284 -31.00 -0.10 -6.39
CA GLY A 284 -30.51 1.25 -6.08
C GLY A 284 -30.43 1.52 -4.59
N ALA A 285 -30.14 0.47 -3.82
CA ALA A 285 -30.17 0.52 -2.38
C ALA A 285 -28.78 0.85 -1.83
N LEU A 286 -28.76 1.64 -0.76
CA LEU A 286 -27.57 2.09 -0.06
C LEU A 286 -27.50 1.41 1.31
N GLY A 287 -26.51 0.55 1.49
CA GLY A 287 -26.10 0.03 2.80
C GLY A 287 -25.00 0.90 3.40
N THR A 288 -24.90 0.91 4.72
CA THR A 288 -23.78 1.55 5.42
C THR A 288 -23.27 0.63 6.51
N ILE A 289 -21.95 0.47 6.59
CA ILE A 289 -21.28 -0.25 7.67
C ILE A 289 -20.36 0.74 8.38
N PRO A 290 -20.53 0.97 9.70
CA PRO A 290 -19.62 1.84 10.45
C PRO A 290 -18.21 1.24 10.47
N VAL A 291 -17.21 2.11 10.38
CA VAL A 291 -15.79 1.72 10.43
C VAL A 291 -15.23 2.16 11.78
N GLN A 292 -15.04 1.20 12.68
CA GLN A 292 -14.38 1.46 13.97
C GLN A 292 -12.87 1.30 13.79
N GLN A 293 -12.15 2.41 13.89
CA GLN A 293 -10.71 2.46 13.63
C GLN A 293 -9.92 1.92 14.83
N SER A 294 -8.86 1.18 14.56
CA SER A 294 -7.86 0.77 15.56
C SER A 294 -6.86 1.90 15.80
N ASN A 295 -6.44 2.07 17.05
CA ASN A 295 -5.42 3.07 17.41
C ASN A 295 -4.02 2.54 17.09
N VAL A 296 -3.42 2.97 15.97
CA VAL A 296 -2.06 2.57 15.57
C VAL A 296 -0.96 3.13 16.48
N ARG A 297 -1.28 4.09 17.36
CA ARG A 297 -0.29 4.78 18.22
C ARG A 297 0.23 3.91 19.36
N GLU A 298 -0.48 2.83 19.69
CA GLU A 298 -0.10 1.95 20.81
C GLU A 298 1.02 0.99 20.43
N ASP A 299 0.93 0.37 19.24
CA ASP A 299 1.90 -0.62 18.79
C ASP A 299 2.00 -0.67 17.25
N ILE A 300 3.01 0.00 16.70
CA ILE A 300 3.28 0.02 15.26
C ILE A 300 3.74 -1.35 14.73
N ILE A 301 4.32 -2.19 15.58
CA ILE A 301 4.75 -3.54 15.18
C ILE A 301 3.52 -4.42 14.99
N LEU A 302 2.57 -4.37 15.93
CA LEU A 302 1.30 -5.06 15.78
C LEU A 302 0.54 -4.56 14.55
N ALA A 303 0.48 -3.25 14.32
CA ALA A 303 -0.11 -2.67 13.11
C ALA A 303 0.57 -3.19 11.84
N SER A 304 1.90 -3.30 11.84
CA SER A 304 2.67 -3.85 10.71
C SER A 304 2.36 -5.33 10.47
N GLN A 305 2.23 -6.13 11.53
CA GLN A 305 1.82 -7.54 11.42
C GLN A 305 0.41 -7.67 10.84
N GLN A 306 -0.52 -6.80 11.25
CA GLN A 306 -1.89 -6.76 10.75
C GLN A 306 -1.95 -6.38 9.25
N VAL A 307 -1.05 -5.50 8.78
CA VAL A 307 -0.92 -5.21 7.33
C VAL A 307 -0.45 -6.44 6.56
N LEU A 308 0.48 -7.22 7.11
CA LEU A 308 1.14 -8.33 6.42
C LEU A 308 0.42 -9.68 6.51
N VAL A 309 -0.51 -9.86 7.46
CA VAL A 309 -1.11 -11.16 7.76
C VAL A 309 -1.76 -11.82 6.52
N ASN A 310 -2.49 -11.03 5.74
CA ASN A 310 -3.23 -11.49 4.56
C ASN A 310 -2.49 -11.32 3.23
N PHE A 311 -1.24 -10.82 3.28
CA PHE A 311 -0.45 -10.57 2.09
C PHE A 311 0.20 -11.85 1.57
N ASN A 312 -0.12 -12.25 0.33
CA ASN A 312 0.46 -13.44 -0.30
C ASN A 312 1.67 -13.08 -1.18
N VAL A 313 2.86 -13.43 -0.70
CA VAL A 313 4.14 -13.17 -1.37
C VAL A 313 4.49 -14.14 -2.51
N THR A 314 3.72 -15.21 -2.66
CA THR A 314 3.90 -16.20 -3.75
C THR A 314 2.88 -16.03 -4.87
N GLY A 315 1.93 -15.10 -4.71
CA GLY A 315 0.86 -14.84 -5.67
C GLY A 315 1.34 -14.05 -6.90
N ARG A 316 0.64 -14.21 -8.02
CA ARG A 316 0.90 -13.44 -9.26
C ARG A 316 0.74 -11.93 -9.07
N ASP A 317 -0.13 -11.53 -8.15
CA ASP A 317 -0.44 -10.12 -7.87
C ASP A 317 0.50 -9.52 -6.81
N TYR A 318 1.55 -10.25 -6.39
CA TYR A 318 2.49 -9.83 -5.33
C TYR A 318 3.04 -8.41 -5.54
N GLN A 319 3.60 -8.12 -6.73
CA GLN A 319 4.24 -6.83 -7.01
C GLN A 319 3.22 -5.68 -6.98
N VAL A 320 2.05 -5.91 -7.58
CA VAL A 320 0.97 -4.92 -7.64
C VAL A 320 0.46 -4.63 -6.24
N ASN A 321 0.16 -5.67 -5.46
CA ASN A 321 -0.31 -5.54 -4.09
C ASN A 321 0.74 -4.92 -3.15
N MET A 322 2.03 -5.23 -3.36
CA MET A 322 3.12 -4.58 -2.64
C MET A 322 3.11 -3.08 -2.92
N ARG A 323 3.14 -2.68 -4.20
CA ARG A 323 3.23 -1.27 -4.59
C ARG A 323 1.97 -0.46 -4.24
N GLN A 324 0.78 -1.04 -4.41
CA GLN A 324 -0.49 -0.31 -4.24
C GLN A 324 -0.99 -0.30 -2.79
N HIS A 325 -0.66 -1.32 -1.99
CA HIS A 325 -1.27 -1.48 -0.67
C HIS A 325 -0.26 -1.64 0.46
N ILE A 326 0.57 -2.67 0.42
CA ILE A 326 1.45 -3.01 1.55
C ILE A 326 2.54 -1.95 1.74
N GLY A 327 3.18 -1.56 0.65
CA GLY A 327 4.29 -0.62 0.64
C GLY A 327 3.90 0.75 1.19
N PRO A 328 2.85 1.39 0.65
CA PRO A 328 2.34 2.65 1.18
C PRO A 328 1.87 2.56 2.64
N ALA A 329 1.20 1.47 3.04
CA ALA A 329 0.73 1.30 4.42
C ALA A 329 1.88 1.19 5.43
N LEU A 330 2.87 0.34 5.16
CA LEU A 330 4.04 0.20 6.02
C LEU A 330 4.91 1.46 6.00
N SER A 331 5.06 2.11 4.84
CA SER A 331 5.79 3.39 4.74
C SER A 331 5.11 4.47 5.57
N ALA A 332 3.77 4.57 5.54
CA ALA A 332 3.02 5.54 6.34
C ALA A 332 3.19 5.28 7.85
N LEU A 333 3.25 4.01 8.27
CA LEU A 333 3.52 3.65 9.66
C LEU A 333 4.95 3.99 10.09
N TRP A 334 5.96 3.56 9.34
CA TRP A 334 7.36 3.60 9.78
C TRP A 334 8.07 4.93 9.52
N SER A 335 7.70 5.64 8.46
CA SER A 335 8.27 6.97 8.14
C SER A 335 7.75 8.05 9.09
N ASN A 336 6.54 7.87 9.62
CA ASN A 336 5.88 8.85 10.49
C ASN A 336 5.79 8.38 11.94
N ARG A 337 6.48 7.29 12.30
CA ARG A 337 6.37 6.70 13.64
C ARG A 337 6.75 7.65 14.76
N ARG A 338 7.62 8.64 14.51
CA ARG A 338 7.95 9.69 15.48
C ARG A 338 6.78 10.61 15.80
N ASP A 339 5.89 10.84 14.84
CA ASP A 339 4.68 11.66 15.02
C ASP A 339 3.49 10.83 15.53
N LEU A 340 3.49 9.52 15.24
CA LEU A 340 2.46 8.58 15.68
C LEU A 340 2.66 8.11 17.12
N LEU A 341 3.90 7.99 17.56
CA LEU A 341 4.27 7.49 18.88
C LEU A 341 4.62 8.63 19.81
N ASP A 342 4.28 8.49 21.09
CA ASP A 342 4.81 9.38 22.12
C ASP A 342 6.35 9.33 22.15
N GLU A 343 6.99 10.41 22.61
CA GLU A 343 8.45 10.38 22.76
C GLU A 343 8.87 9.23 23.70
N PRO A 344 9.88 8.43 23.32
CA PRO A 344 10.39 7.39 24.21
C PRO A 344 10.98 8.03 25.47
N GLN A 345 10.62 7.49 26.64
CA GLN A 345 11.31 7.83 27.88
C GLN A 345 12.69 7.20 27.87
N VAL A 346 13.67 7.96 27.39
CA VAL A 346 15.06 7.50 27.33
C VAL A 346 15.72 7.66 28.68
N GLU A 347 16.28 6.58 29.19
CA GLU A 347 17.08 6.57 30.41
C GLU A 347 18.53 6.22 30.08
N VAL A 348 19.46 6.91 30.72
CA VAL A 348 20.91 6.70 30.55
C VAL A 348 21.52 6.32 31.89
N LEU A 349 22.10 5.13 31.94
CA LEU A 349 22.67 4.55 33.16
C LEU A 349 24.14 4.24 32.92
N GLN A 350 24.99 4.60 33.88
CA GLN A 350 26.42 4.28 33.85
C GLN A 350 26.71 3.21 34.89
N PHE A 351 27.38 2.14 34.46
CA PHE A 351 27.85 1.05 35.31
C PHE A 351 29.38 0.97 35.27
N GLY A 352 30.00 0.68 36.41
CA GLY A 352 31.47 0.67 36.53
C GLY A 352 32.10 2.05 36.30
N THR A 353 33.38 2.06 35.91
CA THR A 353 34.14 3.30 35.71
C THR A 353 33.99 3.83 34.29
N GLU A 354 33.49 5.05 34.14
CA GLU A 354 33.37 5.72 32.84
C GLU A 354 34.75 5.99 32.20
N VAL A 355 34.88 5.68 30.91
CA VAL A 355 36.08 6.01 30.11
C VAL A 355 36.04 7.49 29.73
N ARG A 356 36.98 8.27 30.25
CA ARG A 356 37.09 9.71 29.93
C ARG A 356 37.81 9.91 28.59
N ASN A 357 37.26 10.74 27.72
CA ASN A 357 37.78 11.04 26.38
C ASN A 357 38.06 9.76 25.57
N PRO A 358 37.04 8.91 25.35
CA PRO A 358 37.22 7.66 24.64
C PRO A 358 37.71 7.93 23.20
N LYS A 359 38.61 7.08 22.71
CA LYS A 359 39.02 7.09 21.30
C LYS A 359 37.93 6.55 20.38
N ARG A 360 37.08 5.66 20.92
CA ARG A 360 36.07 4.88 20.19
C ARG A 360 34.81 4.72 21.03
N SER A 361 33.67 4.62 20.37
CA SER A 361 32.41 4.21 20.98
C SER A 361 31.94 2.92 20.32
N VAL A 362 31.79 1.85 21.11
CA VAL A 362 31.17 0.60 20.66
C VAL A 362 29.69 0.64 21.05
N ILE A 363 28.80 0.52 20.08
CA ILE A 363 27.34 0.57 20.25
C ILE A 363 26.78 -0.82 20.00
N VAL A 364 26.08 -1.36 20.99
CA VAL A 364 25.51 -2.71 20.98
C VAL A 364 24.01 -2.67 21.25
N PRO A 365 23.15 -2.83 20.24
CA PRO A 365 21.71 -2.94 20.46
C PRO A 365 21.34 -4.30 21.08
N LEU A 366 20.35 -4.29 21.97
CA LEU A 366 19.86 -5.46 22.72
C LEU A 366 18.33 -5.56 22.59
N TYR A 367 17.85 -6.65 21.99
CA TYR A 367 16.43 -6.95 21.84
C TYR A 367 16.13 -8.43 22.09
N GLY A 368 15.07 -8.73 22.84
CA GLY A 368 14.59 -10.09 23.13
C GLY A 368 15.49 -10.93 24.04
N ARG A 369 16.79 -10.61 24.12
CA ARG A 369 17.78 -11.24 24.99
C ARG A 369 18.94 -10.30 25.27
N TYR A 370 19.55 -10.44 26.44
CA TYR A 370 20.68 -9.61 26.89
C TYR A 370 21.87 -10.43 27.43
N ASP A 371 21.74 -11.76 27.48
CA ASP A 371 22.70 -12.66 28.12
C ASP A 371 24.08 -12.67 27.43
N PHE A 372 24.13 -12.43 26.11
CA PHE A 372 25.40 -12.30 25.38
C PHE A 372 26.28 -11.14 25.84
N LEU A 373 25.71 -10.11 26.48
CA LEU A 373 26.47 -9.03 27.10
C LEU A 373 27.54 -9.58 28.04
N LEU A 374 27.21 -10.59 28.85
CA LEU A 374 28.16 -11.19 29.79
C LEU A 374 29.37 -11.79 29.08
N HIS A 375 29.13 -12.46 27.94
CA HIS A 375 30.19 -13.05 27.14
C HIS A 375 31.08 -11.99 26.50
N GLN A 376 30.49 -10.91 25.99
CA GLN A 376 31.26 -9.78 25.46
C GLN A 376 32.13 -9.13 26.54
N ILE A 377 31.54 -8.77 27.69
CA ILE A 377 32.26 -8.17 28.81
C ILE A 377 33.40 -9.07 29.31
N ALA A 378 33.15 -10.37 29.43
CA ALA A 378 34.17 -11.34 29.87
C ALA A 378 35.33 -11.50 28.86
N GLN A 379 35.11 -11.21 27.57
CA GLN A 379 36.17 -11.19 26.57
C GLN A 379 36.90 -9.84 26.56
N PHE A 380 36.16 -8.75 26.65
CA PHE A 380 36.68 -7.37 26.57
C PHE A 380 37.53 -6.98 27.77
N ILE A 381 37.29 -7.56 28.95
CA ILE A 381 38.11 -7.29 30.16
C ILE A 381 39.62 -7.51 29.94
N ASN A 382 40.00 -8.48 29.09
CA ASN A 382 41.41 -8.80 28.84
C ASN A 382 42.00 -8.01 27.66
N ASP A 383 41.20 -7.19 27.00
CA ASP A 383 41.59 -6.45 25.80
C ASP A 383 41.83 -4.98 26.14
N GLU A 384 43.09 -4.55 26.01
CA GLU A 384 43.53 -3.19 26.36
C GLU A 384 42.84 -2.10 25.53
N ASP A 385 42.29 -2.44 24.35
CA ASP A 385 41.49 -1.51 23.55
C ASP A 385 40.30 -0.94 24.32
N PHE A 386 39.77 -1.68 25.29
CA PHE A 386 38.62 -1.27 26.11
C PHE A 386 38.98 -0.33 27.26
N ASN A 387 40.26 -0.08 27.53
CA ASN A 387 40.67 0.99 28.44
C ASN A 387 40.40 2.39 27.87
N GLU A 388 40.29 2.50 26.55
CA GLU A 388 40.10 3.76 25.81
C GLU A 388 38.86 3.74 24.91
N THR A 389 37.98 2.75 25.08
CA THR A 389 36.74 2.59 24.34
C THR A 389 35.56 2.72 25.29
N GLU A 390 34.60 3.59 25.00
CA GLU A 390 33.34 3.55 25.71
C GLU A 390 32.44 2.45 25.12
N LEU A 391 31.84 1.65 25.98
CA LEU A 391 30.92 0.58 25.60
C LEU A 391 29.50 1.00 25.93
N ILE A 392 28.62 0.99 24.93
CA ILE A 392 27.25 1.47 25.02
C ILE A 392 26.30 0.34 24.61
N TYR A 393 25.56 -0.19 25.57
CA TYR A 393 24.47 -1.12 25.32
C TYR A 393 23.16 -0.36 25.19
N VAL A 394 22.40 -0.62 24.14
CA VAL A 394 21.08 0.02 23.92
C VAL A 394 20.00 -1.03 24.11
N LEU A 395 19.25 -0.95 25.22
CA LEU A 395 18.11 -1.82 25.46
C LEU A 395 16.85 -1.18 24.89
N ASP A 396 16.30 -1.78 23.84
CA ASP A 396 15.04 -1.33 23.22
C ASP A 396 13.89 -2.34 23.39
N ASP A 397 14.06 -3.34 24.28
CA ASP A 397 12.98 -4.24 24.69
C ASP A 397 12.49 -3.92 26.12
N PRO A 398 11.34 -3.25 26.27
CA PRO A 398 10.79 -2.88 27.58
C PRO A 398 10.55 -4.07 28.51
N ARG A 399 10.30 -5.26 27.93
CA ARG A 399 9.99 -6.47 28.71
C ARG A 399 11.16 -6.97 29.53
N LEU A 400 12.38 -6.57 29.17
CA LEU A 400 13.61 -7.03 29.81
C LEU A 400 14.11 -6.07 30.88
N TYR A 401 13.53 -4.86 31.00
CA TYR A 401 14.08 -3.78 31.84
C TYR A 401 14.29 -4.22 33.30
N ASP A 402 13.25 -4.77 33.93
CA ASP A 402 13.25 -5.11 35.35
C ASP A 402 14.31 -6.18 35.73
N GLU A 403 14.62 -7.09 34.81
CA GLU A 403 15.64 -8.14 35.01
C GLU A 403 17.03 -7.68 34.55
N PHE A 404 17.10 -6.83 33.53
CA PHE A 404 18.35 -6.38 32.92
C PHE A 404 19.13 -5.40 33.82
N ILE A 405 18.45 -4.44 34.45
CA ILE A 405 19.13 -3.42 35.26
C ILE A 405 19.88 -4.04 36.46
N PRO A 406 19.27 -4.92 37.28
CA PRO A 406 20.01 -5.63 38.33
C PRO A 406 21.19 -6.45 37.79
N PHE A 407 21.00 -7.13 36.65
CA PHE A 407 22.05 -7.89 35.98
C PHE A 407 23.24 -7.00 35.57
N CYS A 408 23.00 -5.76 35.13
CA CYS A 408 24.08 -4.81 34.83
C CYS A 408 24.87 -4.40 36.08
N TYR A 409 24.19 -4.18 37.22
CA TYR A 409 24.87 -3.92 38.49
C TYR A 409 25.79 -5.08 38.88
N ASP A 410 25.27 -6.30 38.92
CA ASP A 410 26.04 -7.50 39.25
C ASP A 410 27.23 -7.67 38.32
N THR A 411 27.02 -7.51 37.00
CA THR A 411 28.07 -7.62 36.00
C THR A 411 29.17 -6.57 36.21
N SER A 412 28.82 -5.32 36.50
CA SER A 412 29.79 -4.25 36.75
C SER A 412 30.60 -4.43 38.04
N MET A 413 30.09 -5.22 38.99
CA MET A 413 30.84 -5.59 40.21
C MET A 413 31.80 -6.76 39.96
N LEU A 414 31.47 -7.65 39.02
CA LEU A 414 32.29 -8.81 38.69
C LEU A 414 33.43 -8.48 37.71
N PHE A 415 33.20 -7.56 36.79
CA PHE A 415 34.17 -7.20 35.75
C PHE A 415 34.55 -5.71 35.85
N PRO A 416 35.85 -5.35 36.02
CA PRO A 416 36.33 -3.98 36.11
C PRO A 416 36.35 -3.25 34.76
N ILE A 417 35.28 -3.37 33.97
CA ILE A 417 35.06 -2.65 32.72
C ILE A 417 33.76 -1.85 32.85
N GLY A 418 33.83 -0.54 32.59
CA GLY A 418 32.64 0.32 32.64
C GLY A 418 31.88 0.28 31.33
N PHE A 419 30.55 0.37 31.43
CA PHE A 419 29.68 0.44 30.27
C PHE A 419 28.45 1.30 30.56
N LYS A 420 27.90 1.87 29.51
CA LYS A 420 26.71 2.71 29.52
C LYS A 420 25.53 1.89 29.01
N VAL A 421 24.37 2.03 29.64
CA VAL A 421 23.11 1.49 29.14
C VAL A 421 22.22 2.65 28.73
N ILE A 422 21.69 2.59 27.51
CA ILE A 422 20.66 3.49 27.01
C ILE A 422 19.37 2.68 26.88
N TYR A 423 18.38 2.97 27.71
CA TYR A 423 17.06 2.35 27.60
C TYR A 423 16.17 3.16 26.66
N GLY A 424 15.63 2.52 25.62
CA GLY A 424 14.82 3.15 24.57
C GLY A 424 13.32 3.17 24.85
N GLY A 425 12.83 2.52 25.89
CA GLY A 425 11.41 2.54 26.30
C GLY A 425 10.43 1.82 25.37
N ARG A 426 10.85 1.39 24.18
CA ARG A 426 10.08 0.66 23.18
C ARG A 426 11.01 0.02 22.15
N ASN A 427 10.50 -0.91 21.35
CA ASN A 427 11.24 -1.49 20.23
C ASN A 427 11.44 -0.45 19.12
N LEU A 428 12.69 -0.09 18.87
CA LEU A 428 13.10 0.93 17.90
C LEU A 428 13.56 0.30 16.57
N GLY A 429 13.66 -1.04 16.53
CA GLY A 429 14.35 -1.77 15.48
C GLY A 429 15.86 -1.56 15.53
N TYR A 430 16.58 -2.33 14.73
CA TYR A 430 18.05 -2.29 14.68
C TYR A 430 18.60 -0.88 14.35
N ALA A 431 18.04 -0.23 13.33
CA ALA A 431 18.44 1.12 12.94
C ALA A 431 18.20 2.14 14.06
N GLY A 432 17.01 2.14 14.66
CA GLY A 432 16.65 3.09 15.72
C GLY A 432 17.45 2.89 17.00
N ALA A 433 17.72 1.64 17.40
CA ALA A 433 18.56 1.34 18.56
C ALA A 433 20.01 1.79 18.36
N ASN A 434 20.61 1.53 17.19
CA ASN A 434 21.95 2.01 16.87
C ASN A 434 22.01 3.54 16.81
N ASN A 435 21.06 4.19 16.12
CA ASN A 435 20.98 5.66 16.05
C ASN A 435 20.86 6.28 17.46
N LEU A 436 20.06 5.67 18.34
CA LEU A 436 19.94 6.09 19.74
C LEU A 436 21.28 5.95 20.47
N GLY A 437 22.00 4.84 20.31
CA GLY A 437 23.34 4.66 20.88
C GLY A 437 24.34 5.70 20.37
N VAL A 438 24.38 5.96 19.06
CA VAL A 438 25.26 6.95 18.43
C VAL A 438 24.97 8.38 18.92
N LYS A 439 23.71 8.70 19.25
CA LYS A 439 23.34 9.97 19.88
C LYS A 439 24.07 10.19 21.23
N TYR A 440 24.28 9.12 22.01
CA TYR A 440 24.95 9.16 23.31
C TYR A 440 26.44 8.76 23.28
N ALA A 441 26.95 8.36 22.12
CA ALA A 441 28.37 8.18 21.86
C ALA A 441 29.10 9.53 21.89
N THR A 442 30.26 9.57 22.53
CA THR A 442 31.10 10.75 22.72
C THR A 442 32.36 10.74 21.86
N ALA A 443 32.83 9.56 21.42
CA ALA A 443 33.96 9.46 20.49
C ALA A 443 33.55 9.79 19.05
N ASP A 444 34.53 10.19 18.24
CA ASP A 444 34.35 10.38 16.80
C ASP A 444 34.38 9.05 16.03
N LYS A 445 35.02 8.01 16.56
CA LYS A 445 35.06 6.69 15.89
C LYS A 445 33.98 5.80 16.46
N LEU A 446 33.08 5.33 15.61
CA LEU A 446 31.95 4.49 15.98
C LEU A 446 32.22 3.05 15.53
N VAL A 447 31.82 2.12 16.39
CA VAL A 447 31.72 0.70 16.07
C VAL A 447 30.31 0.23 16.38
N LEU A 448 29.52 -0.03 15.33
CA LEU A 448 28.24 -0.72 15.50
C LEU A 448 28.54 -2.21 15.62
N LEU A 449 28.03 -2.87 16.65
CA LEU A 449 28.40 -4.24 16.98
C LEU A 449 27.18 -5.01 17.49
N ASN A 450 26.88 -6.17 16.89
CA ASN A 450 25.85 -7.05 17.43
C ASN A 450 26.28 -7.65 18.78
N SER A 451 25.31 -7.93 19.65
CA SER A 451 25.57 -8.45 21.00
C SER A 451 26.22 -9.83 21.03
N ASP A 452 26.03 -10.62 19.97
CA ASP A 452 26.49 -11.99 19.82
C ASP A 452 27.76 -12.11 18.94
N ILE A 453 28.53 -11.02 18.84
CA ILE A 453 29.83 -10.96 18.20
C ILE A 453 30.95 -11.07 19.25
N ILE A 454 31.91 -11.97 18.99
CA ILE A 454 33.07 -12.22 19.85
C ILE A 454 34.37 -12.14 19.02
N PRO A 455 35.35 -11.31 19.40
CA PRO A 455 36.62 -11.21 18.68
C PRO A 455 37.48 -12.47 18.85
N SER A 456 38.23 -12.84 17.81
CA SER A 456 39.15 -13.98 17.89
C SER A 456 40.46 -13.67 18.61
N ARG A 457 40.76 -12.38 18.84
CA ARG A 457 41.97 -11.90 19.50
C ARG A 457 41.76 -10.51 20.09
N ASN A 458 42.58 -10.18 21.08
CA ASN A 458 42.66 -8.83 21.66
C ASN A 458 43.34 -7.85 20.68
N GLY A 459 43.12 -6.55 20.88
CA GLY A 459 43.68 -5.48 20.05
C GLY A 459 43.00 -5.36 18.68
N TRP A 460 41.82 -5.94 18.51
CA TRP A 460 41.13 -5.99 17.21
C TRP A 460 40.60 -4.62 16.78
N LEU A 461 40.17 -3.76 17.71
CA LEU A 461 39.72 -2.40 17.40
C LEU A 461 40.88 -1.55 16.91
N SER A 462 42.02 -1.59 17.61
CA SER A 462 43.22 -0.86 17.20
C SER A 462 43.74 -1.31 15.83
N ARG A 463 43.64 -2.60 15.50
CA ARG A 463 44.02 -3.11 14.17
C ARG A 463 43.08 -2.64 13.05
N ILE A 464 41.77 -2.63 13.30
CA ILE A 464 40.80 -2.08 12.35
C ILE A 464 41.17 -0.62 12.06
N GLU A 465 41.48 0.17 13.08
CA GLU A 465 41.87 1.58 12.91
C GLU A 465 43.19 1.76 12.16
N GLU A 466 44.22 1.01 12.54
CA GLU A 466 45.54 1.06 11.90
C GLU A 466 45.39 0.80 10.40
N LYS A 467 44.66 -0.25 10.03
CA LYS A 467 44.40 -0.60 8.63
C LYS A 467 43.55 0.43 7.92
N SER A 468 42.51 0.95 8.58
CA SER A 468 41.63 1.96 8.00
C SER A 468 42.39 3.25 7.64
N SER A 469 43.43 3.61 8.40
CA SER A 469 44.20 4.83 8.16
C SER A 469 44.99 4.85 6.84
N GLY A 470 45.26 3.67 6.26
CA GLY A 470 45.99 3.52 5.00
C GLY A 470 45.10 3.39 3.77
N LEU A 471 43.78 3.46 3.93
CA LEU A 471 42.80 3.26 2.85
C LEU A 471 42.29 4.59 2.31
N GLU A 472 41.91 4.59 1.03
CA GLU A 472 41.41 5.78 0.34
C GLU A 472 39.89 5.94 0.54
N ASP A 473 39.42 7.18 0.70
CA ASP A 473 38.00 7.55 0.67
C ASP A 473 37.11 6.63 1.54
N VAL A 474 37.57 6.28 2.75
CA VAL A 474 36.93 5.26 3.59
C VAL A 474 35.53 5.69 4.05
N GLY A 475 34.53 4.90 3.70
CA GLY A 475 33.16 5.00 4.21
C GLY A 475 32.92 4.11 5.43
N VAL A 476 32.98 2.79 5.24
CA VAL A 476 32.77 1.79 6.31
C VAL A 476 33.84 0.71 6.20
N VAL A 477 34.37 0.28 7.34
CA VAL A 477 35.29 -0.86 7.43
C VAL A 477 34.67 -1.95 8.30
N ALA A 478 34.67 -3.19 7.82
CA ALA A 478 34.16 -4.35 8.55
C ALA A 478 35.23 -5.44 8.68
N PRO A 479 35.33 -6.15 9.80
CA PRO A 479 36.15 -7.36 9.87
C PRO A 479 35.44 -8.53 9.17
N LYS A 480 36.18 -9.60 8.89
CA LYS A 480 35.57 -10.88 8.51
C LYS A 480 34.82 -11.49 9.68
N LEU A 481 33.59 -11.94 9.41
CA LEU A 481 32.78 -12.68 10.35
C LEU A 481 32.73 -14.16 9.96
N VAL A 482 32.92 -15.02 10.96
CA VAL A 482 32.76 -16.47 10.83
C VAL A 482 31.71 -16.97 11.82
N PHE A 483 31.06 -18.08 11.48
CA PHE A 483 30.22 -18.82 12.42
C PHE A 483 31.09 -19.54 13.47
N ASP A 484 30.44 -20.08 14.50
CA ASP A 484 31.07 -20.87 15.56
C ASP A 484 31.76 -22.15 15.03
N ASP A 485 31.25 -22.71 13.95
CA ASP A 485 31.86 -23.85 13.22
C ASP A 485 33.06 -23.46 12.32
N GLY A 486 33.41 -22.16 12.26
CA GLY A 486 34.51 -21.63 11.46
C GLY A 486 34.20 -21.45 9.98
N THR A 487 32.95 -21.67 9.54
CA THR A 487 32.52 -21.32 8.18
C THR A 487 32.30 -19.82 8.05
N ILE A 488 32.46 -19.28 6.83
CA ILE A 488 32.29 -17.85 6.56
C ILE A 488 30.85 -17.42 6.79
N GLN A 489 30.67 -16.27 7.44
CA GLN A 489 29.41 -15.55 7.47
C GLN A 489 29.46 -14.27 6.62
N HIS A 490 30.55 -13.50 6.74
CA HIS A 490 30.68 -12.22 6.05
C HIS A 490 32.14 -11.96 5.67
N VAL A 491 32.36 -11.70 4.37
CA VAL A 491 33.62 -11.25 3.78
C VAL A 491 33.35 -10.12 2.78
N GLY A 492 32.34 -9.30 3.08
CA GLY A 492 31.73 -8.35 2.16
C GLY A 492 30.31 -8.74 1.78
N MET A 493 29.64 -7.83 1.09
CA MET A 493 28.29 -8.02 0.57
C MET A 493 28.28 -7.81 -0.93
N SER A 494 27.46 -8.57 -1.65
CA SER A 494 27.12 -8.35 -3.06
C SER A 494 25.61 -8.25 -3.21
N PHE A 495 25.15 -7.90 -4.40
CA PHE A 495 23.72 -7.82 -4.69
C PHE A 495 23.34 -8.82 -5.78
N SER A 496 22.19 -9.47 -5.60
CA SER A 496 21.62 -10.33 -6.64
C SER A 496 20.15 -10.03 -6.86
N LYS A 497 19.68 -10.32 -8.07
CA LYS A 497 18.31 -10.05 -8.48
C LYS A 497 17.46 -11.30 -8.29
N SER A 498 16.46 -11.23 -7.42
CA SER A 498 15.54 -12.33 -7.17
C SER A 498 14.43 -12.37 -8.21
N MET A 499 14.55 -13.27 -9.18
CA MET A 499 13.50 -13.51 -10.19
C MET A 499 12.19 -13.99 -9.54
N GLN A 500 12.28 -14.73 -8.43
CA GLN A 500 11.12 -15.28 -7.72
C GLN A 500 10.27 -14.20 -7.08
N PHE A 501 10.90 -13.19 -6.48
CA PHE A 501 10.20 -12.12 -5.78
C PHE A 501 10.12 -10.85 -6.62
N GLY A 502 9.99 -10.99 -7.94
CA GLY A 502 9.71 -9.84 -8.79
C GLY A 502 10.88 -8.90 -9.01
N ASN A 503 12.06 -9.48 -9.22
CA ASN A 503 13.29 -8.77 -9.58
C ASN A 503 13.83 -7.85 -8.47
N LEU A 504 13.50 -8.13 -7.21
CA LEU A 504 14.08 -7.42 -6.07
C LEU A 504 15.58 -7.65 -5.99
N TRP A 505 16.31 -6.59 -5.65
CA TRP A 505 17.71 -6.68 -5.26
C TRP A 505 17.81 -7.17 -3.81
N LEU A 506 18.48 -8.31 -3.62
CA LEU A 506 18.74 -8.91 -2.33
C LEU A 506 20.22 -8.77 -1.96
N ASN A 507 20.47 -8.62 -0.66
CA ASN A 507 21.81 -8.64 -0.09
C ASN A 507 22.32 -10.08 -0.04
N GLU A 508 23.46 -10.33 -0.66
CA GLU A 508 24.16 -11.60 -0.64
C GLU A 508 25.48 -11.49 0.11
N HIS A 509 25.85 -12.57 0.80
CA HIS A 509 27.13 -12.69 1.48
C HIS A 509 27.97 -13.72 0.72
N PRO A 510 28.94 -13.29 -0.10
CA PRO A 510 29.79 -14.20 -0.88
C PRO A 510 30.48 -15.23 0.02
N GLY A 511 30.41 -16.50 -0.38
CA GLY A 511 31.04 -17.61 0.35
C GLY A 511 30.40 -17.95 1.70
N LYS A 512 29.26 -17.37 2.08
CA LYS A 512 28.54 -17.70 3.33
C LYS A 512 28.28 -19.20 3.43
N GLY A 513 28.66 -19.81 4.55
CA GLY A 513 28.56 -21.25 4.81
C GLY A 513 29.71 -22.10 4.28
N ASN A 514 30.64 -21.54 3.48
CA ASN A 514 31.82 -22.27 3.06
C ASN A 514 32.90 -22.25 4.15
N PRO A 515 33.71 -23.32 4.26
CA PRO A 515 34.92 -23.28 5.10
C PRO A 515 35.90 -22.20 4.63
N GLU A 516 36.54 -21.52 5.58
CA GLU A 516 37.48 -20.42 5.30
C GLU A 516 38.59 -20.82 4.31
N TRP A 517 39.17 -22.01 4.47
CA TRP A 517 40.29 -22.50 3.65
C TRP A 517 39.93 -22.77 2.17
N LEU A 518 38.64 -22.75 1.82
CA LEU A 518 38.19 -22.93 0.43
C LEU A 518 38.22 -21.62 -0.37
N LEU A 519 38.30 -20.47 0.31
CA LEU A 519 38.23 -19.16 -0.32
C LEU A 519 39.62 -18.52 -0.35
N ASN A 520 40.03 -18.01 -1.51
CA ASN A 520 41.21 -17.18 -1.64
C ASN A 520 40.79 -15.71 -1.47
N ILE A 521 40.91 -15.18 -0.26
CA ILE A 521 40.43 -13.84 0.08
C ILE A 521 41.63 -12.96 0.41
N ASP A 522 41.73 -11.81 -0.26
CA ASP A 522 42.78 -10.83 0.03
C ASP A 522 42.62 -10.27 1.46
N PRO A 523 43.73 -9.93 2.15
CA PRO A 523 43.66 -9.42 3.52
C PRO A 523 42.78 -8.18 3.67
N VAL A 524 42.70 -7.36 2.62
CA VAL A 524 41.79 -6.22 2.51
C VAL A 524 41.09 -6.29 1.17
N THR A 525 39.78 -6.15 1.14
CA THR A 525 38.97 -6.18 -0.09
C THR A 525 37.97 -5.03 -0.08
N GLU A 526 37.88 -4.27 -1.18
CA GLU A 526 36.78 -3.31 -1.36
C GLU A 526 35.46 -4.05 -1.56
N SER A 527 34.39 -3.57 -0.94
CA SER A 527 33.05 -4.15 -1.07
C SER A 527 32.03 -3.07 -1.42
N PRO A 528 30.97 -3.39 -2.20
CA PRO A 528 29.92 -2.42 -2.48
C PRO A 528 29.09 -2.11 -1.21
N ALA A 529 28.99 -3.05 -0.27
CA ALA A 529 28.39 -2.86 1.04
C ALA A 529 28.98 -3.85 2.07
N VAL A 530 28.77 -3.59 3.36
CA VAL A 530 29.16 -4.49 4.46
C VAL A 530 27.99 -4.69 5.42
N THR A 531 28.04 -5.73 6.25
CA THR A 531 26.94 -6.04 7.17
C THR A 531 26.94 -5.15 8.41
N GLY A 532 25.75 -4.85 8.93
CA GLY A 532 25.55 -4.13 10.19
C GLY A 532 26.18 -4.81 11.40
N ALA A 533 26.38 -6.13 11.34
CA ALA A 533 26.83 -6.91 12.51
C ALA A 533 28.15 -6.42 13.14
N CYS A 534 29.06 -5.86 12.34
CA CYS A 534 30.22 -5.12 12.85
C CYS A 534 30.67 -4.07 11.82
N MET A 535 30.41 -2.79 12.10
CA MET A 535 30.80 -1.67 11.24
C MET A 535 31.67 -0.66 11.97
N PHE A 536 32.83 -0.32 11.42
CA PHE A 536 33.66 0.81 11.84
C PHE A 536 33.44 2.00 10.89
N ILE A 537 33.06 3.16 11.45
CA ILE A 537 32.73 4.38 10.71
C ILE A 537 33.00 5.62 11.57
N THR A 538 33.33 6.77 10.97
CA THR A 538 33.42 8.03 11.71
C THR A 538 32.04 8.63 11.96
N LYS A 539 31.85 9.24 13.12
CA LYS A 539 30.60 9.85 13.56
C LYS A 539 30.18 10.96 12.60
N SER A 540 31.12 11.73 12.09
CA SER A 540 30.84 12.76 11.08
C SER A 540 30.24 12.18 9.80
N LEU A 541 30.74 11.05 9.30
CA LEU A 541 30.20 10.39 8.10
C LEU A 541 28.85 9.72 8.38
N TYR A 542 28.72 9.07 9.53
CA TYR A 542 27.45 8.48 9.94
C TYR A 542 26.34 9.55 9.99
N GLN A 543 26.65 10.71 10.57
CA GLN A 543 25.70 11.82 10.70
C GLN A 543 25.45 12.56 9.38
N SER A 544 26.43 12.63 8.47
CA SER A 544 26.25 13.36 7.19
C SER A 544 25.20 12.73 6.28
N VAL A 545 24.94 11.42 6.44
CA VAL A 545 23.92 10.67 5.69
C VAL A 545 22.67 10.35 6.52
N GLY A 546 22.56 10.92 7.72
CA GLY A 546 21.41 10.73 8.62
C GLY A 546 21.38 9.40 9.38
N GLY A 547 22.50 8.67 9.42
CA GLY A 547 22.62 7.37 10.10
C GLY A 547 21.93 6.22 9.37
N LEU A 548 21.63 5.15 10.11
CA LEU A 548 20.85 4.02 9.60
C LEU A 548 19.41 4.48 9.35
N ASP A 549 18.84 4.11 8.19
CA ASP A 549 17.47 4.50 7.87
C ASP A 549 16.48 3.70 8.71
N GLU A 550 15.72 4.40 9.53
CA GLU A 550 14.80 3.77 10.46
C GLU A 550 13.44 3.40 9.82
N THR A 551 13.24 3.65 8.53
CA THR A 551 12.06 3.22 7.77
C THR A 551 12.08 1.72 7.44
N TYR A 552 13.25 1.07 7.48
CA TYR A 552 13.36 -0.38 7.40
C TYR A 552 12.75 -1.00 8.66
N VAL A 553 11.75 -1.86 8.45
CA VAL A 553 10.92 -2.41 9.54
C VAL A 553 11.75 -3.37 10.37
N LEU A 554 12.04 -3.00 11.62
CA LEU A 554 12.78 -3.77 12.64
C LEU A 554 14.24 -4.14 12.32
N GLY A 555 14.64 -4.27 11.06
CA GLY A 555 15.98 -4.61 10.59
C GLY A 555 15.97 -5.21 9.18
N ASP A 556 17.11 -5.65 8.68
CA ASP A 556 17.39 -6.02 7.28
C ASP A 556 17.41 -4.82 6.31
N PHE A 557 18.51 -4.71 5.55
CA PHE A 557 18.80 -3.71 4.49
C PHE A 557 19.20 -2.31 4.96
N GLU A 558 19.08 -1.96 6.25
CA GLU A 558 19.57 -0.67 6.76
C GLU A 558 21.10 -0.54 6.65
N ASP A 559 21.83 -1.66 6.70
CA ASP A 559 23.27 -1.71 6.58
C ASP A 559 23.75 -1.44 5.14
N SER A 560 23.14 -2.10 4.16
CA SER A 560 23.41 -1.84 2.75
C SER A 560 22.95 -0.46 2.32
N ASP A 561 21.82 0.03 2.83
CA ASP A 561 21.35 1.41 2.58
C ASP A 561 22.37 2.45 3.06
N LEU A 562 22.91 2.29 4.28
CA LEU A 562 23.97 3.18 4.79
C LEU A 562 25.21 3.16 3.89
N CYS A 563 25.63 1.96 3.45
CA CYS A 563 26.76 1.84 2.52
C CYS A 563 26.46 2.53 1.19
N LEU A 564 25.29 2.30 0.60
CA LEU A 564 24.91 2.88 -0.69
C LEU A 564 24.78 4.42 -0.63
N LYS A 565 24.28 4.99 0.48
CA LYS A 565 24.30 6.45 0.73
C LYS A 565 25.72 7.02 0.66
N LEU A 566 26.66 6.37 1.34
CA LEU A 566 28.07 6.82 1.38
C LEU A 566 28.77 6.60 0.03
N ARG A 567 28.46 5.50 -0.66
CA ARG A 567 29.01 5.21 -1.99
C ARG A 567 28.52 6.21 -3.03
N ASP A 568 27.25 6.65 -2.96
CA ASP A 568 26.72 7.72 -3.81
C ASP A 568 27.45 9.07 -3.58
N MET A 569 28.04 9.27 -2.39
CA MET A 569 28.92 10.40 -2.08
C MET A 569 30.39 10.18 -2.45
N GLY A 570 30.75 9.04 -3.05
CA GLY A 570 32.11 8.70 -3.49
C GLY A 570 32.98 7.96 -2.46
N TYR A 571 32.43 7.54 -1.32
CA TYR A 571 33.17 6.73 -0.35
C TYR A 571 33.24 5.25 -0.74
N ARG A 572 34.26 4.55 -0.24
CA ARG A 572 34.52 3.13 -0.48
C ARG A 572 34.44 2.33 0.82
N HIS A 573 33.92 1.11 0.75
CA HIS A 573 33.81 0.22 1.91
C HIS A 573 34.83 -0.90 1.82
N TYR A 574 35.38 -1.30 2.95
CA TYR A 574 36.45 -2.29 3.00
C TYR A 574 36.17 -3.39 4.01
N VAL A 575 36.58 -4.60 3.65
CA VAL A 575 36.56 -5.75 4.52
C VAL A 575 37.99 -6.13 4.86
N LEU A 576 38.27 -6.25 6.16
CA LEU A 576 39.56 -6.70 6.69
C LEU A 576 39.49 -8.20 6.95
N SER A 577 39.83 -8.99 5.94
CA SER A 577 39.68 -10.45 5.94
C SER A 577 40.63 -11.17 6.90
N ASP A 578 41.70 -10.51 7.32
CA ASP A 578 42.67 -10.99 8.29
C ASP A 578 42.37 -10.53 9.74
N GLU A 579 41.35 -9.69 9.93
CA GLU A 579 40.68 -9.49 11.24
C GLU A 579 39.45 -10.40 11.32
N LYS A 580 39.48 -11.36 12.25
CA LYS A 580 38.42 -12.38 12.39
C LYS A 580 37.63 -12.17 13.66
N LEU A 581 36.31 -12.08 13.54
CA LEU A 581 35.36 -12.11 14.66
C LEU A 581 34.38 -13.28 14.44
N TYR A 582 33.90 -13.86 15.53
CA TYR A 582 32.86 -14.90 15.54
C TYR A 582 31.49 -14.24 15.72
N HIS A 583 30.48 -14.68 14.95
CA HIS A 583 29.10 -14.24 15.09
C HIS A 583 28.21 -15.45 15.39
N LEU A 584 27.57 -15.44 16.56
CA LEU A 584 26.77 -16.56 17.07
C LEU A 584 25.29 -16.53 16.60
N GLU A 585 25.02 -15.92 15.45
CA GLU A 585 23.71 -15.61 14.83
C GLU A 585 22.65 -16.72 14.95
N ARG A 586 23.06 -17.99 14.80
CA ARG A 586 22.16 -19.17 14.87
C ARG A 586 21.54 -19.38 16.26
N LEU A 587 22.13 -18.81 17.31
CA LEU A 587 21.68 -18.94 18.70
C LEU A 587 20.78 -17.77 19.12
N SER A 588 20.94 -16.56 18.55
CA SER A 588 20.21 -15.34 18.92
C SER A 588 18.83 -15.23 18.26
N GLN A 589 18.65 -15.79 17.06
CA GLN A 589 17.37 -15.81 16.37
C GLN A 589 16.60 -17.10 16.69
N ASN A 590 15.58 -17.04 17.57
CA ASN A 590 14.65 -18.16 17.76
C ASN A 590 13.86 -18.41 16.45
N LEU A 591 14.35 -19.35 15.64
CA LEU A 591 14.00 -19.59 14.24
C LEU A 591 12.68 -20.35 13.99
N PHE A 592 11.88 -20.66 15.02
CA PHE A 592 10.81 -21.67 14.89
C PHE A 592 9.37 -21.15 14.94
N GLU A 593 9.06 -20.02 15.59
CA GLU A 593 7.66 -19.68 15.88
C GLU A 593 7.04 -18.61 14.95
N ASN A 594 7.82 -17.92 14.11
CA ASN A 594 7.37 -16.66 13.50
C ASN A 594 7.92 -16.37 12.08
N ARG A 595 8.21 -17.40 11.28
CA ARG A 595 8.89 -17.23 9.97
C ARG A 595 8.08 -16.44 8.93
N ASP A 596 6.76 -16.55 8.92
CA ASP A 596 5.94 -15.97 7.84
C ASP A 596 5.99 -14.43 7.83
N TRP A 597 5.72 -13.78 8.96
CA TRP A 597 5.68 -12.31 9.00
C TRP A 597 7.08 -11.67 8.92
N LYS A 598 8.10 -12.28 9.55
CA LYS A 598 9.49 -11.80 9.44
C LYS A 598 9.97 -11.85 7.99
N PHE A 599 9.70 -12.98 7.30
CA PHE A 599 10.04 -13.10 5.89
C PHE A 599 9.31 -12.05 5.02
N LYS A 600 8.04 -11.78 5.29
CA LYS A 600 7.28 -10.72 4.62
C LYS A 600 7.87 -9.32 4.87
N ILE A 601 8.38 -9.05 6.07
CA ILE A 601 9.11 -7.82 6.38
C ILE A 601 10.40 -7.72 5.57
N THR A 602 11.23 -8.77 5.55
CA THR A 602 12.45 -8.80 4.73
C THR A 602 12.13 -8.51 3.26
N LEU A 603 11.02 -9.05 2.73
CA LEU A 603 10.57 -8.75 1.37
C LEU A 603 10.07 -7.32 1.18
N TYR A 604 9.41 -6.71 2.17
CA TYR A 604 9.05 -5.30 2.13
C TYR A 604 10.30 -4.40 2.15
N ASN A 605 11.25 -4.68 3.05
CA ASN A 605 12.51 -3.94 3.15
C ASN A 605 13.33 -4.09 1.86
N ALA A 606 13.39 -5.29 1.28
CA ALA A 606 13.99 -5.54 -0.03
C ALA A 606 13.29 -4.75 -1.16
N TRP A 607 11.96 -4.65 -1.13
CA TRP A 607 11.20 -3.84 -2.08
C TRP A 607 11.54 -2.36 -1.94
N GLN A 608 11.52 -1.81 -0.74
CA GLN A 608 11.88 -0.42 -0.48
C GLN A 608 13.33 -0.12 -0.90
N HIS A 609 14.26 -1.01 -0.55
CA HIS A 609 15.67 -0.92 -0.95
C HIS A 609 15.84 -0.96 -2.47
N THR A 610 15.09 -1.82 -3.17
CA THR A 610 15.08 -1.91 -4.64
C THR A 610 14.54 -0.64 -5.29
N GLU A 611 13.42 -0.09 -4.78
CA GLU A 611 12.84 1.15 -5.30
C GLU A 611 13.78 2.34 -5.11
N ARG A 612 14.58 2.34 -4.04
CA ARG A 612 15.53 3.42 -3.73
C ARG A 612 16.85 3.31 -4.50
N TRP A 613 17.45 2.12 -4.50
CA TRP A 613 18.84 1.94 -4.95
C TRP A 613 18.99 1.09 -6.21
N GLY A 614 17.90 0.58 -6.78
CA GLY A 614 17.97 -0.40 -7.86
C GLY A 614 18.81 0.04 -9.06
N ASN A 615 18.77 1.33 -9.41
CA ASN A 615 19.60 1.90 -10.49
C ASN A 615 21.08 1.94 -10.13
N LEU A 616 21.43 2.32 -8.90
CA LEU A 616 22.82 2.36 -8.44
C LEU A 616 23.38 0.94 -8.33
N ILE A 617 22.61 -0.01 -7.79
CA ILE A 617 23.01 -1.42 -7.69
C ILE A 617 23.25 -2.02 -9.08
N GLU A 618 22.41 -1.71 -10.06
CA GLU A 618 22.60 -2.18 -11.43
C GLU A 618 23.94 -1.70 -12.02
N GLN A 619 24.38 -0.48 -11.69
CA GLN A 619 25.70 0.05 -12.09
C GLN A 619 26.87 -0.58 -11.33
N LEU A 620 26.65 -1.15 -10.13
CA LEU A 620 27.69 -1.79 -9.33
C LEU A 620 27.90 -3.26 -9.69
N VAL A 621 26.88 -3.90 -10.27
CA VAL A 621 26.91 -5.31 -10.68
C VAL A 621 27.40 -5.48 -12.14
N HIS A 622 27.36 -4.41 -12.94
CA HIS A 622 27.86 -4.35 -14.32
C HIS A 622 29.21 -3.63 -14.42
#